data_AF-A0A9D5ZQ49-F1
#
_entry.id   AF-A0A9D5ZQ49-F1
#
_cell.length_a   1.000
_cell.length_b   1.000
_cell.length_c   1.000
_cell.angle_alpha   90.00
_cell.angle_beta   90.00
_cell.angle_gamma   90.00
#
_symmetry.space_group_name_H-M   'P 1'
#
loop_
_entity.id
_entity.type
_entity.pdbx_description
1 polymer ?
#
loop_
_entity_poly.entity_id
_entity_poly.type
_entity_poly.pdbx_seq_one_letter_code
_entity_poly.pdbx_strand_id
1 'polypeptide(L)'
;MLINKYIKEWYWDEEKIYDLKNYIEWGEARHKKFEDDILKKIDKLYENMIDKTNPVFDMHKSDVTILTNKAKSYIEEKEGKIQFASAYLRAIAPELSFFINCQYDERLHSLWTVYDERKGKKQNGQIFFIGHFLLEFIGWIILNGFMEAKKKIEVNNYPFSGKRVIKFMDEVSSFFSDKNHINWELSQPVFNKMIILLNTVQDKDSYDKILNSCDFLIKNSWSELYFESINLTKVENHILKCYEIAVIMWKYFKNSSGNIYEYKFVRLDAGIEDNTRKTVEYFLFQFKNKNFNKDINLNISMSKEEDNSTILDEEDEWIEEENSFLLDNF
;
A
#
# COMPACT_ATOMS: atom_id res chain seq x y z
N MET A 1 28.00 19.44 27.02
CA MET A 1 27.04 18.84 26.07
C MET A 1 26.32 17.68 26.73
N LEU A 2 24.99 17.64 26.65
CA LEU A 2 24.13 16.58 27.21
C LEU A 2 24.55 15.17 26.72
N ILE A 3 25.02 15.10 25.47
CA ILE A 3 25.58 13.90 24.83
C ILE A 3 26.73 13.26 25.63
N ASN A 4 27.63 14.05 26.24
CA ASN A 4 28.75 13.49 27.02
C ASN A 4 28.31 12.86 28.34
N LYS A 5 27.14 13.24 28.88
CA LYS A 5 26.56 12.55 30.05
C LYS A 5 25.99 11.19 29.63
N TYR A 6 25.21 11.13 28.55
CA TYR A 6 24.65 9.88 28.04
C TYR A 6 25.72 8.89 27.58
N ILE A 7 26.79 9.36 26.93
CA ILE A 7 27.93 8.51 26.52
C ILE A 7 28.57 7.81 27.74
N LYS A 8 28.74 8.54 28.85
CA LYS A 8 29.27 7.97 30.10
C LYS A 8 28.29 6.99 30.75
N GLU A 9 27.00 7.29 30.74
CA GLU A 9 25.96 6.43 31.32
C GLU A 9 25.72 5.15 30.52
N TRP A 10 25.94 5.19 29.20
CA TRP A 10 25.74 4.03 28.32
C TRP A 10 26.99 3.17 28.11
N TYR A 11 28.12 3.51 28.74
CA TYR A 11 29.40 2.79 28.64
C TYR A 11 29.85 2.55 27.19
N TRP A 12 29.74 3.56 26.33
CA TRP A 12 30.19 3.45 24.94
C TRP A 12 31.71 3.56 24.86
N ASP A 13 32.32 2.64 24.11
CA ASP A 13 33.74 2.68 23.75
C ASP A 13 34.03 3.84 22.77
N GLU A 14 35.30 4.19 22.63
CA GLU A 14 35.74 5.30 21.74
C GLU A 14 35.36 5.06 20.28
N GLU A 15 35.30 3.79 19.85
CA GLU A 15 34.90 3.40 18.50
C GLU A 15 33.43 3.75 18.24
N LYS A 16 32.51 3.42 19.14
CA LYS A 16 31.09 3.81 19.02
C LYS A 16 30.87 5.31 19.08
N ILE A 17 31.67 6.02 19.89
CA ILE A 17 31.60 7.49 19.95
C ILE A 17 32.06 8.08 18.62
N TYR A 18 33.17 7.60 18.08
CA TYR A 18 33.69 8.02 16.78
C TYR A 18 32.68 7.72 15.67
N ASP A 19 32.08 6.54 15.70
CA ASP A 19 31.07 6.12 14.75
C ASP A 19 29.82 7.02 14.78
N LEU A 20 29.30 7.35 15.97
CA LEU A 20 28.18 8.26 16.13
C LEU A 20 28.53 9.70 15.69
N LYS A 21 29.78 10.14 15.86
CA LYS A 21 30.22 11.45 15.33
C LYS A 21 30.11 11.53 13.81
N ASN A 22 30.21 10.39 13.12
CA ASN A 22 30.06 10.29 11.67
C ASN A 22 28.61 9.97 11.25
N TYR A 23 27.61 10.20 12.11
CA TYR A 23 26.19 9.92 11.82
C TYR A 23 25.71 10.52 10.49
N ILE A 24 26.18 11.71 10.12
CA ILE A 24 25.81 12.38 8.86
C ILE A 24 26.28 11.61 7.62
N GLU A 25 27.36 10.83 7.74
CA GLU A 25 27.96 10.07 6.64
C GLU A 25 27.37 8.66 6.50
N TRP A 26 26.53 8.24 7.45
CA TRP A 26 25.93 6.92 7.42
C TRP A 26 24.99 6.76 6.22
N GLY A 27 24.93 5.53 5.72
CA GLY A 27 23.93 5.14 4.73
C GLY A 27 22.55 4.96 5.37
N GLU A 28 21.52 5.05 4.54
CA GLU A 28 20.10 5.01 4.93
C GLU A 28 19.76 3.71 5.67
N ALA A 29 20.25 2.58 5.18
CA ALA A 29 20.07 1.28 5.84
C ALA A 29 20.65 1.27 7.26
N ARG A 30 21.75 1.99 7.48
CA ARG A 30 22.39 2.10 8.80
C ARG A 30 21.62 3.04 9.72
N HIS A 31 21.17 4.19 9.20
CA HIS A 31 20.28 5.09 9.95
C HIS A 31 19.04 4.36 10.42
N LYS A 32 18.34 3.67 9.51
CA LYS A 32 17.15 2.87 9.84
C LYS A 32 17.42 1.86 10.95
N LYS A 33 18.48 1.05 10.80
CA LYS A 33 18.82 0.04 11.81
C LYS A 33 19.05 0.66 13.20
N PHE A 34 19.77 1.78 13.25
CA PHE A 34 20.02 2.48 14.51
C PHE A 34 18.75 3.07 15.11
N GLU A 35 17.88 3.66 14.28
CA GLU A 35 16.59 4.20 14.70
C GLU A 35 15.65 3.10 15.21
N ASP A 36 15.58 1.95 14.53
CA ASP A 36 14.81 0.79 14.96
C ASP A 36 15.30 0.26 16.32
N ASP A 37 16.61 0.22 16.53
CA ASP A 37 17.21 -0.19 17.81
C ASP A 37 16.88 0.79 18.94
N ILE A 38 16.83 2.09 18.66
CA ILE A 38 16.39 3.12 19.62
C ILE A 38 14.91 2.97 19.92
N LEU A 39 14.06 2.87 18.89
CA LEU A 39 12.61 2.77 19.04
C LEU A 39 12.23 1.51 19.82
N LYS A 40 12.83 0.36 19.54
CA LYS A 40 12.64 -0.88 20.31
C LYS A 40 13.02 -0.73 21.79
N LYS A 41 14.08 0.04 22.09
CA LYS A 41 14.45 0.32 23.50
C LYS A 41 13.46 1.26 24.16
N ILE A 42 12.98 2.27 23.44
CA ILE A 42 11.96 3.21 23.93
C ILE A 42 10.65 2.46 24.22
N ASP A 43 10.19 1.61 23.30
CA ASP A 43 8.99 0.79 23.47
C ASP A 43 9.09 -0.09 24.72
N LYS A 44 10.21 -0.80 24.88
CA LYS A 44 10.46 -1.60 26.10
C LYS A 44 10.47 -0.76 27.37
N LEU A 45 11.00 0.47 27.34
CA LEU A 45 10.97 1.37 28.48
C LEU A 45 9.53 1.78 28.82
N TYR A 46 8.70 2.06 27.82
CA TYR A 46 7.29 2.36 28.01
C TYR A 46 6.50 1.17 28.57
N GLU A 47 6.65 -0.02 28.01
CA GLU A 47 6.02 -1.25 28.53
C GLU A 47 6.37 -1.48 30.01
N ASN A 48 7.67 -1.38 30.36
CA ASN A 48 8.14 -1.54 31.74
C ASN A 48 7.62 -0.44 32.70
N MET A 49 7.33 0.75 32.19
CA MET A 49 6.75 1.84 32.99
C MET A 49 5.24 1.69 33.18
N ILE A 50 4.54 1.06 32.23
CA ILE A 50 3.10 0.79 32.30
C ILE A 50 2.82 -0.41 33.23
N ASP A 51 3.66 -1.45 33.20
CA ASP A 51 3.51 -2.67 34.02
C ASP A 51 3.86 -2.47 35.49
N LYS A 52 4.64 -1.42 35.83
CA LYS A 52 4.97 -1.08 37.22
C LYS A 52 3.86 -0.20 37.80
N THR A 53 3.05 -0.82 38.66
CA THR A 53 2.03 -0.21 39.53
C THR A 53 2.43 1.18 40.02
N ASN A 54 1.64 2.18 39.61
CA ASN A 54 1.82 3.64 39.73
C ASN A 54 2.83 4.28 38.77
N PRO A 55 2.43 4.56 37.51
CA PRO A 55 3.14 5.53 36.70
C PRO A 55 2.92 6.92 37.32
N VAL A 56 3.99 7.53 37.83
CA VAL A 56 4.06 8.97 38.13
C VAL A 56 4.21 9.74 36.81
N PHE A 57 3.30 9.47 35.87
CA PHE A 57 3.13 10.27 34.67
C PHE A 57 1.75 10.90 34.79
N ASP A 58 1.73 12.20 35.06
CA ASP A 58 0.53 13.04 34.97
C ASP A 58 0.20 13.26 33.48
N MET A 59 -0.06 12.16 32.77
CA MET A 59 -0.37 12.14 31.34
C MET A 59 -1.74 11.53 31.15
N HIS A 60 -2.58 12.18 30.35
CA HIS A 60 -3.93 11.72 30.13
C HIS A 60 -3.92 10.40 29.33
N LYS A 61 -4.87 9.50 29.60
CA LYS A 61 -4.94 8.19 28.92
C LYS A 61 -5.03 8.32 27.39
N SER A 62 -5.69 9.36 26.87
CA SER A 62 -5.75 9.63 25.44
C SER A 62 -4.36 9.89 24.85
N ASP A 63 -3.51 10.62 25.56
CA ASP A 63 -2.16 10.97 25.08
C ASP A 63 -1.27 9.73 25.01
N VAL A 64 -1.38 8.85 26.01
CA VAL A 64 -0.70 7.54 25.99
C VAL A 64 -1.14 6.71 24.79
N THR A 65 -2.45 6.64 24.50
CA THR A 65 -2.98 5.95 23.31
C THR A 65 -2.45 6.56 22.01
N ILE A 66 -2.48 7.89 21.88
CA ILE A 66 -2.00 8.60 20.70
C ILE A 66 -0.51 8.32 20.47
N LEU A 67 0.32 8.38 21.52
CA LEU A 67 1.75 8.12 21.43
C LEU A 67 2.03 6.66 21.06
N THR A 68 1.32 5.72 21.68
CA THR A 68 1.44 4.28 21.38
C THR A 68 1.08 4.01 19.92
N ASN A 69 -0.03 4.56 19.42
CA ASN A 69 -0.46 4.37 18.04
C ASN A 69 0.51 5.01 17.05
N LYS A 70 1.08 6.18 17.37
CA LYS A 70 2.16 6.78 16.58
C LYS A 70 3.38 5.87 16.52
N ALA A 71 3.87 5.38 17.66
CA ALA A 71 5.02 4.47 17.69
C ALA A 71 4.76 3.20 16.84
N LYS A 72 3.60 2.56 17.03
CA LYS A 72 3.17 1.41 16.23
C LYS A 72 3.13 1.72 14.73
N SER A 73 2.61 2.88 14.35
CA SER A 73 2.58 3.27 12.94
C SER A 73 3.97 3.43 12.31
N TYR A 74 5.00 3.71 13.11
CA TYR A 74 6.38 3.79 12.64
C TYR A 74 7.08 2.44 12.57
N ILE A 75 6.80 1.55 13.52
CA ILE A 75 7.61 0.35 13.77
C ILE A 75 6.98 -0.92 13.18
N GLU A 76 5.64 -1.03 13.20
CA GLU A 76 4.98 -2.26 12.78
C GLU A 76 5.11 -2.46 11.27
N GLU A 77 5.77 -3.55 10.88
CA GLU A 77 5.76 -4.05 9.51
C GLU A 77 4.42 -4.75 9.24
N LYS A 78 3.74 -4.33 8.18
CA LYS A 78 2.46 -4.90 7.73
C LYS A 78 2.55 -5.14 6.23
N GLU A 79 1.85 -6.16 5.76
CA GLU A 79 1.78 -6.45 4.32
C GLU A 79 1.27 -5.23 3.54
N GLY A 80 1.95 -4.89 2.46
CA GLY A 80 1.65 -3.74 1.62
C GLY A 80 1.98 -2.38 2.24
N LYS A 81 2.33 -2.28 3.54
CA LYS A 81 2.66 -0.99 4.17
C LYS A 81 3.95 -0.42 3.59
N ILE A 82 3.88 0.81 3.09
CA ILE A 82 5.04 1.55 2.62
C ILE A 82 5.87 1.98 3.83
N GLN A 83 7.15 1.63 3.81
CA GLN A 83 8.06 1.90 4.92
C GLN A 83 8.55 3.35 4.91
N PHE A 84 8.64 3.94 6.11
CA PHE A 84 9.32 5.21 6.30
C PHE A 84 10.79 5.11 5.93
N ALA A 85 11.35 6.18 5.39
CA ALA A 85 12.78 6.45 5.42
C ALA A 85 13.20 6.81 6.84
N SER A 86 14.50 6.78 7.09
CA SER A 86 15.09 7.19 8.35
C SER A 86 14.61 8.60 8.73
N ALA A 87 14.40 8.82 10.02
CA ALA A 87 14.13 10.13 10.59
C ALA A 87 15.21 11.14 10.18
N TYR A 88 16.47 10.70 10.06
CA TYR A 88 17.54 11.52 9.47
C TYR A 88 17.20 11.99 8.06
N LEU A 89 16.91 11.07 7.12
CA LEU A 89 16.67 11.42 5.73
C LEU A 89 15.42 12.31 5.58
N ARG A 90 14.38 12.05 6.37
CA ARG A 90 13.17 12.89 6.41
C ARG A 90 13.44 14.29 6.97
N ALA A 91 14.30 14.42 7.98
CA ALA A 91 14.62 15.71 8.58
C ALA A 91 15.36 16.63 7.61
N ILE A 92 16.23 16.07 6.77
CA ILE A 92 16.99 16.83 5.77
C ILE A 92 16.26 16.93 4.41
N ALA A 93 15.14 16.21 4.23
CA ALA A 93 14.38 16.11 2.99
C ALA A 93 14.19 17.44 2.22
N PRO A 94 13.79 18.55 2.87
CA PRO A 94 13.55 19.81 2.15
C PRO A 94 14.81 20.42 1.50
N GLU A 95 15.99 20.12 2.06
CA GLU A 95 17.28 20.65 1.61
C GLU A 95 17.95 19.73 0.58
N LEU A 96 17.41 18.52 0.37
CA LEU A 96 17.98 17.54 -0.52
C LEU A 96 17.72 17.85 -2.00
N SER A 97 18.69 17.43 -2.81
CA SER A 97 18.54 17.31 -4.25
C SER A 97 18.57 15.84 -4.62
N PHE A 98 17.49 15.37 -5.22
CA PHE A 98 17.32 13.97 -5.60
C PHE A 98 17.38 13.79 -7.10
N PHE A 99 18.04 12.72 -7.52
CA PHE A 99 17.93 12.21 -8.87
C PHE A 99 16.98 10.99 -8.87
N ILE A 100 15.89 11.09 -9.61
CA ILE A 100 14.91 10.03 -9.80
C ILE A 100 15.11 9.46 -11.20
N ASN A 101 15.29 8.15 -11.27
CA ASN A 101 15.46 7.42 -12.52
C ASN A 101 14.36 6.38 -12.64
N CYS A 102 13.78 6.25 -13.84
CA CYS A 102 12.96 5.11 -14.21
C CYS A 102 13.59 4.42 -15.41
N GLN A 103 13.88 3.13 -15.25
CA GLN A 103 14.38 2.24 -16.30
C GLN A 103 13.52 0.98 -16.36
N TYR A 104 13.72 0.16 -17.38
CA TYR A 104 13.14 -1.18 -17.42
C TYR A 104 14.15 -2.20 -16.92
N ASP A 105 13.68 -3.14 -16.11
CA ASP A 105 14.45 -4.32 -15.76
C ASP A 105 14.50 -5.33 -16.93
N GLU A 106 15.22 -6.44 -16.73
CA GLU A 106 15.35 -7.51 -17.72
C GLU A 106 14.02 -8.17 -18.10
N ARG A 107 12.98 -7.99 -17.28
CA ARG A 107 11.63 -8.54 -17.47
C ARG A 107 10.65 -7.51 -18.04
N LEU A 108 11.14 -6.36 -18.48
CA LEU A 108 10.33 -5.25 -18.98
C LEU A 108 9.33 -4.71 -17.93
N HIS A 109 9.69 -4.77 -16.65
CA HIS A 109 9.01 -3.99 -15.62
C HIS A 109 9.71 -2.65 -15.40
N SER A 110 8.94 -1.60 -15.11
CA SER A 110 9.54 -0.36 -14.63
C SER A 110 10.30 -0.59 -13.33
N LEU A 111 11.42 0.10 -13.18
CA LEU A 111 12.25 0.14 -11.99
C LEU A 111 12.51 1.60 -11.66
N TRP A 112 11.85 2.07 -10.61
CA TRP A 112 11.99 3.41 -10.04
C TRP A 112 13.11 3.40 -9.02
N THR A 113 14.06 4.32 -9.16
CA THR A 113 15.17 4.47 -8.22
C THR A 113 15.38 5.92 -7.84
N VAL A 114 15.60 6.16 -6.55
CA VAL A 114 15.89 7.50 -5.99
C VAL A 114 17.31 7.52 -5.46
N TYR A 115 18.11 8.48 -5.92
CA TYR A 115 19.51 8.68 -5.55
C TYR A 115 19.73 10.02 -4.88
N ASP A 116 20.74 10.08 -4.00
CA ASP A 116 21.33 11.34 -3.55
C ASP A 116 22.14 12.00 -4.69
N GLU A 117 21.74 13.19 -5.13
CA GLU A 117 22.45 13.94 -6.18
C GLU A 117 23.75 14.58 -5.64
N ARG A 118 23.92 14.71 -4.31
CA ARG A 118 25.09 15.36 -3.69
C ARG A 118 26.44 14.72 -4.04
N LYS A 119 26.45 13.48 -4.54
CA LYS A 119 27.68 12.75 -4.95
C LYS A 119 28.00 12.82 -6.45
N GLY A 120 27.34 13.70 -7.22
CA GLY A 120 27.85 14.21 -8.50
C GLY A 120 27.89 13.26 -9.70
N LYS A 121 27.51 11.97 -9.57
CA LYS A 121 27.38 11.04 -10.71
C LYS A 121 26.19 10.10 -10.54
N LYS A 122 25.45 9.87 -11.63
CA LYS A 122 24.25 8.99 -11.76
C LYS A 122 24.35 7.59 -11.11
N GLN A 123 25.56 7.08 -10.85
CA GLN A 123 25.81 5.70 -10.45
C GLN A 123 26.56 5.54 -9.11
N ASN A 124 26.99 6.63 -8.46
CA ASN A 124 27.74 6.57 -7.19
C ASN A 124 26.99 7.20 -6.01
N GLY A 125 25.76 7.65 -6.24
CA GLY A 125 24.87 8.16 -5.20
C GLY A 125 24.36 7.03 -4.32
N GLN A 126 24.14 7.33 -3.05
CA GLN A 126 23.43 6.44 -2.15
C GLN A 126 21.99 6.27 -2.65
N ILE A 127 21.54 5.02 -2.72
CA ILE A 127 20.17 4.69 -3.11
C ILE A 127 19.27 4.86 -1.89
N PHE A 128 18.20 5.63 -2.03
CA PHE A 128 17.20 5.83 -0.98
C PHE A 128 15.96 4.95 -1.18
N PHE A 129 15.62 4.64 -2.42
CA PHE A 129 14.45 3.84 -2.77
C PHE A 129 14.68 3.07 -4.07
N ILE A 130 14.17 1.83 -4.12
CA ILE A 130 14.05 1.00 -5.32
C ILE A 130 12.66 0.36 -5.27
N GLY A 131 11.89 0.46 -6.35
CA GLY A 131 10.58 -0.17 -6.45
C GLY A 131 10.12 -0.32 -7.90
N HIS A 132 9.17 -1.23 -8.15
CA HIS A 132 8.73 -1.53 -9.51
C HIS A 132 7.55 -0.68 -9.98
N PHE A 133 6.78 -0.14 -9.03
CA PHE A 133 5.52 0.51 -9.33
C PHE A 133 5.61 2.01 -9.12
N LEU A 134 5.06 2.75 -10.09
CA LEU A 134 5.03 4.21 -9.99
C LEU A 134 4.25 4.65 -8.75
N LEU A 135 3.09 4.05 -8.49
CA LEU A 135 2.24 4.48 -7.39
C LEU A 135 2.85 4.18 -6.00
N GLU A 136 3.58 3.07 -5.87
CA GLU A 136 4.40 2.75 -4.69
C GLU A 136 5.49 3.82 -4.47
N PHE A 137 6.25 4.13 -5.52
CA PHE A 137 7.27 5.18 -5.49
C PHE A 137 6.69 6.54 -5.06
N ILE A 138 5.56 6.95 -5.64
CA ILE A 138 4.90 8.21 -5.27
C ILE A 138 4.45 8.18 -3.80
N GLY A 139 3.87 7.07 -3.35
CA GLY A 139 3.49 6.87 -1.95
C GLY A 139 4.68 7.04 -1.01
N TRP A 140 5.83 6.46 -1.35
CA TRP A 140 7.06 6.61 -0.58
C TRP A 140 7.57 8.06 -0.56
N ILE A 141 7.53 8.78 -1.69
CA ILE A 141 7.91 10.20 -1.74
C ILE A 141 7.04 11.06 -0.82
N ILE A 142 5.73 10.84 -0.83
CA ILE A 142 4.76 11.59 0.00
C ILE A 142 4.97 11.28 1.48
N LEU A 143 5.04 10.00 1.83
CA LEU A 143 5.19 9.54 3.21
C LEU A 143 6.41 10.16 3.90
N ASN A 144 7.47 10.37 3.12
CA ASN A 144 8.76 10.82 3.62
C ASN A 144 9.02 12.32 3.40
N GLY A 145 8.02 13.08 2.93
CA GLY A 145 8.13 14.54 2.82
C GLY A 145 9.04 15.02 1.69
N PHE A 146 9.36 14.19 0.71
CA PHE A 146 10.24 14.55 -0.41
C PHE A 146 9.55 15.36 -1.51
N MET A 147 8.28 15.73 -1.34
CA MET A 147 7.54 16.51 -2.34
C MET A 147 8.11 17.90 -2.56
N GLU A 148 8.61 18.56 -1.50
CA GLU A 148 9.16 19.91 -1.52
C GLU A 148 10.63 19.97 -1.96
N ALA A 149 11.31 18.82 -1.99
CA ALA A 149 12.72 18.74 -2.31
C ALA A 149 13.01 19.09 -3.78
N LYS A 150 14.23 19.56 -4.03
CA LYS A 150 14.72 19.73 -5.40
C LYS A 150 14.85 18.35 -6.04
N LYS A 151 14.18 18.15 -7.17
CA LYS A 151 14.10 16.84 -7.82
C LYS A 151 14.36 16.94 -9.31
N LYS A 152 15.29 16.11 -9.78
CA LYS A 152 15.56 15.89 -11.21
C LYS A 152 15.05 14.50 -11.58
N ILE A 153 14.08 14.45 -12.49
CA ILE A 153 13.46 13.21 -12.93
C ILE A 153 13.92 12.88 -14.34
N GLU A 154 14.57 11.74 -14.49
CA GLU A 154 14.93 11.13 -15.76
C GLU A 154 14.13 9.85 -15.94
N VAL A 155 13.43 9.76 -17.05
CA VAL A 155 12.53 8.65 -17.33
C VAL A 155 12.94 8.09 -18.67
N ASN A 156 13.56 6.91 -18.64
CA ASN A 156 14.12 6.24 -19.80
C ASN A 156 13.22 5.09 -20.21
N ASN A 157 12.81 5.06 -21.48
CA ASN A 157 11.95 4.02 -22.07
C ASN A 157 10.55 3.86 -21.46
N TYR A 158 10.16 4.66 -20.46
CA TYR A 158 8.83 4.59 -19.83
C TYR A 158 7.75 5.20 -20.74
N PRO A 159 6.47 4.76 -20.65
CA PRO A 159 5.42 5.23 -21.54
C PRO A 159 5.04 6.71 -21.31
N PHE A 160 5.50 7.30 -20.20
CA PHE A 160 5.15 8.66 -19.80
C PHE A 160 6.39 9.54 -19.62
N SER A 161 6.28 10.81 -20.02
CA SER A 161 7.34 11.78 -19.80
C SER A 161 7.52 12.12 -18.31
N GLY A 162 8.72 12.50 -17.90
CA GLY A 162 8.99 12.97 -16.53
C GLY A 162 8.08 14.11 -16.09
N LYS A 163 7.68 15.02 -17.00
CA LYS A 163 6.71 16.10 -16.71
C LYS A 163 5.33 15.55 -16.34
N ARG A 164 4.86 14.50 -17.03
CA ARG A 164 3.57 13.86 -16.74
C ARG A 164 3.60 13.16 -15.39
N VAL A 165 4.73 12.53 -15.06
CA VAL A 165 4.97 11.89 -13.76
C VAL A 165 4.94 12.92 -12.63
N ILE A 166 5.64 14.06 -12.78
CA ILE A 166 5.60 15.16 -11.78
C ILE A 166 4.18 15.65 -11.55
N LYS A 167 3.44 15.95 -12.62
CA LYS A 167 2.05 16.39 -12.49
C LYS A 167 1.20 15.35 -11.74
N PHE A 168 1.39 14.08 -12.03
CA PHE A 168 0.68 13.01 -11.34
C PHE A 168 1.08 12.91 -9.86
N MET A 169 2.36 13.05 -9.53
CA MET A 169 2.84 13.13 -8.15
C MET A 169 2.14 14.25 -7.37
N ASP A 170 2.02 15.44 -7.97
CA ASP A 170 1.36 16.59 -7.35
C ASP A 170 -0.14 16.32 -7.15
N GLU A 171 -0.81 15.71 -8.13
CA GLU A 171 -2.22 15.31 -8.02
C GLU A 171 -2.45 14.28 -6.89
N VAL A 172 -1.56 13.29 -6.77
CA VAL A 172 -1.63 12.25 -5.72
C VAL A 172 -1.36 12.87 -4.35
N SER A 173 -0.34 13.71 -4.22
CA SER A 173 -0.02 14.42 -2.98
C SER A 173 -1.16 15.34 -2.54
N SER A 174 -1.79 16.05 -3.48
CA SER A 174 -2.93 16.91 -3.19
C SER A 174 -4.16 16.13 -2.71
N PHE A 175 -4.34 14.89 -3.18
CA PHE A 175 -5.46 14.05 -2.72
C PHE A 175 -5.25 13.56 -1.28
N PHE A 176 -4.02 13.25 -0.90
CA PHE A 176 -3.68 12.76 0.45
C PHE A 176 -3.33 13.85 1.48
N SER A 177 -3.26 15.13 1.08
CA SER A 177 -2.84 16.24 1.94
C SER A 177 -3.84 16.59 3.05
N ASP A 178 -5.08 16.13 2.94
CA ASP A 178 -6.12 16.42 3.92
C ASP A 178 -5.79 15.79 5.30
N LYS A 179 -5.68 16.66 6.31
CA LYS A 179 -5.41 16.31 7.70
C LYS A 179 -6.65 15.92 8.48
N ASN A 180 -7.86 16.19 7.97
CA ASN A 180 -9.12 15.92 8.65
C ASN A 180 -9.37 14.42 8.90
N HIS A 181 -8.61 13.55 8.24
CA HIS A 181 -8.76 12.11 8.34
C HIS A 181 -7.76 11.45 9.31
N ILE A 182 -6.88 12.23 9.95
CA ILE A 182 -5.91 11.71 10.91
C ILE A 182 -6.59 11.59 12.27
N ASN A 183 -6.73 10.37 12.77
CA ASN A 183 -7.28 10.07 14.08
C ASN A 183 -6.43 9.00 14.79
N TRP A 184 -5.57 9.48 15.69
CA TRP A 184 -4.69 8.66 16.52
C TRP A 184 -5.36 8.10 17.77
N GLU A 185 -6.58 8.52 18.09
CA GLU A 185 -7.33 8.05 19.25
C GLU A 185 -8.01 6.70 19.00
N LEU A 186 -8.21 6.34 17.72
CA LEU A 186 -8.76 5.05 17.35
C LEU A 186 -7.85 3.91 17.79
N SER A 187 -8.44 2.86 18.37
CA SER A 187 -7.72 1.66 18.79
C SER A 187 -7.15 0.87 17.62
N GLN A 188 -7.73 1.03 16.42
CA GLN A 188 -7.29 0.43 15.17
C GLN A 188 -7.39 1.47 14.04
N PRO A 189 -6.47 1.45 13.06
CA PRO A 189 -6.53 2.36 11.94
C PRO A 189 -7.68 1.98 11.01
N VAL A 190 -8.33 3.00 10.45
CA VAL A 190 -9.39 2.84 9.47
C VAL A 190 -8.95 3.41 8.13
N PHE A 191 -9.13 2.65 7.05
CA PHE A 191 -8.79 3.09 5.69
C PHE A 191 -9.83 4.09 5.18
N ASN A 192 -9.37 5.22 4.65
CA ASN A 192 -10.26 6.34 4.32
C ASN A 192 -9.98 6.99 2.96
N LYS A 193 -8.79 6.84 2.39
CA LYS A 193 -8.48 7.38 1.06
C LYS A 193 -7.78 6.35 0.20
N MET A 194 -8.14 6.30 -1.08
CA MET A 194 -7.55 5.38 -2.04
C MET A 194 -7.36 6.00 -3.43
N ILE A 195 -6.17 5.87 -4.00
CA ILE A 195 -5.95 6.13 -5.42
C ILE A 195 -5.81 4.80 -6.14
N ILE A 196 -6.51 4.70 -7.26
CA ILE A 196 -6.53 3.53 -8.13
C ILE A 196 -5.94 3.95 -9.48
N LEU A 197 -4.74 3.48 -9.79
CA LEU A 197 -4.10 3.70 -11.09
C LEU A 197 -4.41 2.51 -12.00
N LEU A 198 -5.19 2.79 -13.05
CA LEU A 198 -5.53 1.81 -14.07
C LEU A 198 -4.42 1.79 -15.14
N ASN A 199 -3.77 0.65 -15.29
CA ASN A 199 -2.71 0.46 -16.27
C ASN A 199 -3.28 -0.26 -17.49
N THR A 200 -3.35 0.44 -18.62
CA THR A 200 -3.86 -0.10 -19.87
C THR A 200 -2.76 -0.27 -20.90
N VAL A 201 -2.89 -1.29 -21.73
CA VAL A 201 -2.04 -1.51 -22.91
C VAL A 201 -2.92 -1.48 -24.14
N GLN A 202 -2.39 -0.93 -25.24
CA GLN A 202 -3.08 -0.96 -26.51
C GLN A 202 -3.15 -2.40 -27.01
N ASP A 203 -4.35 -2.85 -27.35
CA ASP A 203 -4.53 -4.14 -28.00
C ASP A 203 -3.77 -4.16 -29.33
N LYS A 204 -3.22 -5.31 -29.70
CA LYS A 204 -2.50 -5.46 -30.98
C LYS A 204 -3.48 -5.53 -32.15
N ASP A 205 -4.65 -6.11 -31.91
CA ASP A 205 -5.62 -6.42 -32.95
C ASP A 205 -6.78 -5.40 -33.02
N SER A 206 -6.88 -4.50 -32.03
CA SER A 206 -7.88 -3.45 -31.98
C SER A 206 -7.27 -2.10 -31.57
N TYR A 207 -7.96 -1.00 -31.86
CA TYR A 207 -7.61 0.31 -31.30
C TYR A 207 -8.02 0.46 -29.83
N ASP A 208 -8.62 -0.58 -29.24
CA ASP A 208 -9.09 -0.55 -27.88
C ASP A 208 -7.94 -0.71 -26.89
N LYS A 209 -8.10 -0.08 -25.74
CA LYS A 209 -7.15 -0.17 -24.63
C LYS A 209 -7.65 -1.24 -23.66
N ILE A 210 -6.82 -2.25 -23.44
CA ILE A 210 -7.13 -3.33 -22.52
C ILE A 210 -6.53 -3.02 -21.16
N LEU A 211 -7.34 -3.14 -20.11
CA LEU A 211 -6.91 -3.06 -18.73
C LEU A 211 -6.03 -4.26 -18.37
N ASN A 212 -4.74 -4.03 -18.10
CA ASN A 212 -3.76 -5.08 -17.85
C ASN A 212 -3.40 -5.24 -16.38
N SER A 213 -3.34 -4.15 -15.63
CA SER A 213 -3.12 -4.19 -14.20
C SER A 213 -3.76 -2.98 -13.51
N CYS A 214 -3.81 -3.04 -12.19
CA CYS A 214 -4.38 -1.99 -11.38
C CYS A 214 -3.53 -1.85 -10.11
N ASP A 215 -3.07 -0.63 -9.84
CA ASP A 215 -2.29 -0.31 -8.65
C ASP A 215 -3.14 0.49 -7.67
N PHE A 216 -2.99 0.21 -6.38
CA PHE A 216 -3.73 0.82 -5.29
C PHE A 216 -2.75 1.48 -4.34
N LEU A 217 -3.02 2.74 -4.00
CA LEU A 217 -2.35 3.44 -2.90
C LEU A 217 -3.42 3.86 -1.90
N ILE A 218 -3.32 3.31 -0.70
CA ILE A 218 -4.34 3.41 0.33
C ILE A 218 -3.77 4.16 1.54
N LYS A 219 -4.51 5.14 2.07
CA LYS A 219 -4.19 5.85 3.30
C LYS A 219 -5.21 5.48 4.39
N ASN A 220 -4.71 5.33 5.61
CA ASN A 220 -5.55 5.12 6.79
C ASN A 220 -5.56 6.32 7.75
N SER A 221 -6.33 6.20 8.83
CA SER A 221 -6.50 7.23 9.86
C SER A 221 -5.26 7.49 10.70
N TRP A 222 -4.25 6.63 10.65
CA TRP A 222 -2.94 6.84 11.26
C TRP A 222 -1.94 7.45 10.27
N SER A 223 -2.40 7.91 9.09
CA SER A 223 -1.56 8.42 8.00
C SER A 223 -0.53 7.41 7.47
N GLU A 224 -0.70 6.12 7.75
CA GLU A 224 0.08 5.09 7.10
C GLU A 224 -0.37 4.99 5.62
N LEU A 225 0.59 4.68 4.74
CA LEU A 225 0.32 4.40 3.33
C LEU A 225 0.57 2.92 3.04
N TYR A 226 -0.31 2.34 2.22
CA TYR A 226 -0.25 0.96 1.78
C TYR A 226 -0.28 0.91 0.26
N PHE A 227 0.45 -0.03 -0.32
CA PHE A 227 0.51 -0.30 -1.74
C PHE A 227 0.09 -1.74 -2.03
N GLU A 228 -0.76 -1.92 -3.04
CA GLU A 228 -1.17 -3.22 -3.55
C GLU A 228 -1.27 -3.13 -5.09
N SER A 229 -0.95 -4.20 -5.81
CA SER A 229 -1.08 -4.27 -7.27
C SER A 229 -1.69 -5.59 -7.67
N ILE A 230 -2.58 -5.56 -8.66
CA ILE A 230 -3.20 -6.77 -9.23
C ILE A 230 -2.88 -6.88 -10.72
N ASN A 231 -2.52 -8.09 -11.15
CA ASN A 231 -2.31 -8.42 -12.55
C ASN A 231 -3.62 -8.96 -13.15
N LEU A 232 -4.14 -8.26 -14.15
CA LEU A 232 -5.42 -8.54 -14.81
C LEU A 232 -5.25 -9.11 -16.22
N THR A 233 -4.01 -9.42 -16.64
CA THR A 233 -3.71 -9.92 -17.99
C THR A 233 -4.35 -11.28 -18.28
N LYS A 234 -4.57 -12.12 -17.25
CA LYS A 234 -5.21 -13.43 -17.36
C LYS A 234 -6.74 -13.40 -17.26
N VAL A 235 -7.32 -12.23 -16.95
CA VAL A 235 -8.77 -12.08 -16.84
C VAL A 235 -9.26 -11.59 -18.19
N GLU A 236 -10.01 -12.41 -18.92
CA GLU A 236 -10.45 -12.04 -20.27
C GLU A 236 -11.59 -11.01 -20.24
N ASN A 237 -12.50 -11.15 -19.28
CA ASN A 237 -13.73 -10.36 -19.22
C ASN A 237 -13.56 -9.06 -18.43
N HIS A 238 -13.93 -7.92 -19.03
CA HIS A 238 -13.86 -6.60 -18.39
C HIS A 238 -14.70 -6.48 -17.11
N ILE A 239 -15.87 -7.09 -17.06
CA ILE A 239 -16.73 -7.13 -15.86
C ILE A 239 -16.01 -7.88 -14.74
N LEU A 240 -15.35 -9.01 -15.05
CA LEU A 240 -14.55 -9.74 -14.06
C LEU A 240 -13.35 -8.91 -13.57
N LYS A 241 -12.67 -8.16 -14.46
CA LYS A 241 -11.62 -7.21 -14.04
C LYS A 241 -12.15 -6.17 -13.06
N CYS A 242 -13.33 -5.60 -13.36
CA CYS A 242 -13.99 -4.64 -12.47
C CYS A 242 -14.38 -5.28 -11.13
N TYR A 243 -14.82 -6.53 -11.14
CA TYR A 243 -15.12 -7.28 -9.91
C TYR A 243 -13.87 -7.47 -9.04
N GLU A 244 -12.74 -7.89 -9.62
CA GLU A 244 -11.46 -8.04 -8.90
C GLU A 244 -11.01 -6.72 -8.26
N ILE A 245 -11.09 -5.61 -8.99
CA ILE A 245 -10.80 -4.28 -8.45
C ILE A 245 -11.73 -3.95 -7.28
N ALA A 246 -13.04 -4.20 -7.43
CA ALA A 246 -14.02 -3.96 -6.37
C ALA A 246 -13.74 -4.79 -5.11
N VAL A 247 -13.28 -6.05 -5.26
CA VAL A 247 -12.92 -6.93 -4.14
C VAL A 247 -11.76 -6.34 -3.35
N ILE A 248 -10.70 -5.86 -4.01
CA ILE A 248 -9.57 -5.19 -3.34
C ILE A 248 -10.03 -3.92 -2.64
N MET A 249 -10.83 -3.08 -3.32
CA MET A 249 -11.38 -1.87 -2.70
C MET A 249 -12.22 -2.20 -1.44
N TRP A 250 -13.04 -3.24 -1.52
CA TRP A 250 -13.89 -3.68 -0.41
C TRP A 250 -13.09 -4.26 0.75
N LYS A 251 -11.99 -4.97 0.50
CA LYS A 251 -11.06 -5.48 1.53
C LYS A 251 -10.62 -4.37 2.49
N TYR A 252 -10.33 -3.18 1.97
CA TYR A 252 -9.91 -2.02 2.77
C TYR A 252 -11.08 -1.23 3.37
N PHE A 253 -12.18 -1.05 2.64
CA PHE A 253 -13.28 -0.19 3.08
C PHE A 253 -14.35 -0.87 3.94
N LYS A 254 -14.41 -2.21 3.99
CA LYS A 254 -15.47 -2.94 4.73
C LYS A 254 -15.55 -2.59 6.23
N ASN A 255 -14.43 -2.21 6.83
CA ASN A 255 -14.34 -1.87 8.27
C ASN A 255 -14.41 -0.36 8.52
N SER A 256 -14.57 0.45 7.48
CA SER A 256 -14.65 1.90 7.62
C SER A 256 -16.03 2.30 8.10
N SER A 257 -16.14 2.56 9.40
CA SER A 257 -17.37 3.03 10.04
C SER A 257 -17.73 4.43 9.56
N GLY A 258 -18.78 4.53 8.75
CA GLY A 258 -19.25 5.76 8.13
C GLY A 258 -18.82 5.87 6.67
N ASN A 259 -19.70 6.38 5.81
CA ASN A 259 -19.52 6.50 4.34
C ASN A 259 -18.43 7.51 3.91
N ILE A 260 -17.39 7.70 4.72
CA ILE A 260 -16.33 8.69 4.54
C ILE A 260 -15.08 7.99 4.00
N TYR A 261 -15.25 7.24 2.92
CA TYR A 261 -14.13 6.76 2.13
C TYR A 261 -14.09 7.53 0.82
N GLU A 262 -12.94 8.13 0.53
CA GLU A 262 -12.69 8.84 -0.72
C GLU A 262 -11.83 7.96 -1.61
N TYR A 263 -12.18 7.89 -2.89
CA TYR A 263 -11.33 7.21 -3.86
C TYR A 263 -11.28 7.94 -5.19
N LYS A 264 -10.18 7.76 -5.91
CA LYS A 264 -9.96 8.36 -7.23
C LYS A 264 -9.37 7.34 -8.19
N PHE A 265 -10.08 7.11 -9.28
CA PHE A 265 -9.54 6.39 -10.44
C PHE A 265 -8.70 7.32 -11.30
N VAL A 266 -7.52 6.86 -11.72
CA VAL A 266 -6.59 7.62 -12.54
C VAL A 266 -6.05 6.76 -13.67
N ARG A 267 -5.89 7.39 -14.84
CA ARG A 267 -5.16 6.87 -16.00
C ARG A 267 -4.16 7.91 -16.48
N LEU A 268 -2.95 7.47 -16.81
CA LEU A 268 -1.90 8.38 -17.26
C LEU A 268 -1.97 8.69 -18.76
N ASP A 269 -2.52 7.76 -19.55
CA ASP A 269 -2.57 7.73 -21.02
C ASP A 269 -3.89 8.23 -21.64
N ALA A 270 -4.66 9.02 -20.87
CA ALA A 270 -5.91 9.74 -21.18
C ALA A 270 -7.24 9.03 -20.83
N GLY A 271 -8.14 9.83 -20.23
CA GLY A 271 -9.55 9.53 -19.90
C GLY A 271 -9.76 8.64 -18.68
N ILE A 272 -10.66 9.01 -17.75
CA ILE A 272 -11.26 7.99 -16.87
C ILE A 272 -12.14 7.15 -17.79
N GLU A 273 -11.92 5.83 -17.81
CA GLU A 273 -12.94 4.93 -18.36
C GLU A 273 -14.11 4.96 -17.38
N ASP A 274 -15.04 5.87 -17.65
CA ASP A 274 -16.25 6.07 -16.85
C ASP A 274 -16.99 4.74 -16.66
N ASN A 275 -16.90 3.83 -17.65
CA ASN A 275 -17.43 2.47 -17.57
C ASN A 275 -16.75 1.59 -16.51
N THR A 276 -15.41 1.56 -16.47
CA THR A 276 -14.65 0.79 -15.46
C THR A 276 -15.00 1.29 -14.06
N ARG A 277 -14.97 2.61 -13.86
CA ARG A 277 -15.36 3.24 -12.59
C ARG A 277 -16.79 2.87 -12.19
N LYS A 278 -17.78 3.12 -13.05
CA LYS A 278 -19.20 2.83 -12.78
C LYS A 278 -19.45 1.37 -12.45
N THR A 279 -18.78 0.45 -13.16
CA THR A 279 -18.94 -0.99 -12.94
C THR A 279 -18.34 -1.41 -11.59
N VAL A 280 -17.16 -0.89 -11.23
CA VAL A 280 -16.58 -1.11 -9.90
C VAL A 280 -17.48 -0.55 -8.81
N GLU A 281 -17.99 0.67 -8.99
CA GLU A 281 -18.92 1.32 -8.04
C GLU A 281 -20.21 0.51 -7.86
N TYR A 282 -20.75 -0.07 -8.94
CA TYR A 282 -21.88 -0.98 -8.87
C TYR A 282 -21.58 -2.20 -7.98
N PHE A 283 -20.43 -2.86 -8.15
CA PHE A 283 -20.06 -3.99 -7.29
C PHE A 283 -19.86 -3.58 -5.83
N LEU A 284 -19.21 -2.44 -5.58
CA LEU A 284 -19.05 -1.90 -4.22
C LEU A 284 -20.40 -1.65 -3.54
N PHE A 285 -21.38 -1.10 -4.27
CA PHE A 285 -22.74 -0.94 -3.79
C PHE A 285 -23.39 -2.28 -3.43
N GLN A 286 -23.23 -3.30 -4.27
CA GLN A 286 -23.74 -4.65 -4.00
C GLN A 286 -23.07 -5.28 -2.75
N PHE A 287 -21.76 -5.15 -2.58
CA PHE A 287 -21.05 -5.67 -1.40
C PHE A 287 -21.52 -5.00 -0.12
N LYS A 288 -21.76 -3.70 -0.16
CA LYS A 288 -22.29 -2.96 0.98
C LYS A 288 -23.70 -3.43 1.35
N ASN A 289 -24.60 -3.56 0.39
CA ASN A 289 -25.99 -3.97 0.66
C ASN A 289 -26.10 -5.43 1.13
N LYS A 290 -25.27 -6.34 0.61
CA LYS A 290 -25.23 -7.73 1.10
C LYS A 290 -24.73 -7.83 2.54
N ASN A 291 -23.81 -6.97 2.96
CA ASN A 291 -23.38 -6.92 4.36
C ASN A 291 -24.43 -6.25 5.27
N PHE A 292 -25.16 -5.24 4.78
CA PHE A 292 -26.31 -4.68 5.51
C PHE A 292 -27.44 -5.70 5.72
N ASN A 293 -27.68 -6.59 4.76
CA ASN A 293 -28.70 -7.64 4.87
C ASN A 293 -28.29 -8.85 5.72
N LYS A 294 -27.02 -8.94 6.19
CA LYS A 294 -26.64 -9.94 7.20
C LYS A 294 -27.03 -9.52 8.62
N ASP A 295 -27.31 -8.23 8.85
CA ASP A 295 -27.78 -7.69 10.14
C ASP A 295 -29.31 -7.48 10.20
N ILE A 296 -30.04 -7.84 9.14
CA ILE A 296 -31.51 -7.84 9.13
C ILE A 296 -31.99 -9.26 8.84
N ASN A 297 -32.30 -10.00 9.92
CA ASN A 297 -33.12 -11.21 9.98
C ASN A 297 -33.48 -11.84 8.63
N LEU A 298 -32.73 -12.89 8.24
CA LEU A 298 -33.26 -13.94 7.37
C LEU A 298 -34.21 -14.83 8.17
N ASN A 299 -35.36 -14.27 8.55
CA ASN A 299 -36.60 -15.02 8.69
C ASN A 299 -37.38 -14.80 7.39
N ILE A 300 -36.99 -15.53 6.35
CA ILE A 300 -37.92 -15.82 5.25
C ILE A 300 -38.21 -17.30 5.38
N SER A 301 -39.34 -17.55 6.03
CA SER A 301 -40.05 -18.82 6.04
C SER A 301 -40.16 -19.35 4.63
N MET A 302 -39.61 -20.54 4.37
CA MET A 302 -40.04 -21.35 3.24
C MET A 302 -41.50 -21.71 3.47
N SER A 303 -42.40 -21.08 2.72
CA SER A 303 -43.74 -21.61 2.52
C SER A 303 -43.61 -22.92 1.76
N LYS A 304 -43.85 -24.03 2.47
CA LYS A 304 -44.17 -25.31 1.88
C LYS A 304 -45.43 -25.17 1.04
N GLU A 305 -45.37 -25.59 -0.22
CA GLU A 305 -46.50 -26.16 -0.93
C GLU A 305 -46.13 -27.61 -1.29
N GLU A 306 -46.59 -28.53 -0.44
CA GLU A 306 -47.10 -29.86 -0.81
C GLU A 306 -48.35 -29.60 -1.67
N ASP A 307 -48.73 -30.27 -2.77
CA ASP A 307 -48.62 -31.66 -3.23
C ASP A 307 -48.99 -31.71 -4.73
N ASN A 308 -48.39 -32.61 -5.52
CA ASN A 308 -49.07 -33.82 -6.03
C ASN A 308 -48.30 -34.54 -7.14
N SER A 309 -47.86 -35.75 -6.77
CA SER A 309 -47.96 -37.04 -7.49
C SER A 309 -48.07 -37.06 -9.02
N THR A 310 -47.11 -37.74 -9.68
CA THR A 310 -47.42 -38.92 -10.49
C THR A 310 -46.20 -39.84 -10.52
N ILE A 311 -46.39 -41.06 -9.99
CA ILE A 311 -45.52 -42.22 -10.11
C ILE A 311 -45.88 -42.91 -11.42
N LEU A 312 -44.90 -43.25 -12.26
CA LEU A 312 -44.93 -44.45 -13.09
C LEU A 312 -43.51 -45.02 -13.18
N ASP A 313 -43.45 -46.31 -12.87
CA ASP A 313 -42.32 -47.23 -12.82
C ASP A 313 -41.79 -47.62 -14.22
N GLU A 314 -40.75 -48.47 -14.20
CA GLU A 314 -40.19 -49.32 -15.27
C GLU A 314 -39.13 -48.62 -16.15
N GLU A 315 -37.92 -49.14 -16.40
CA GLU A 315 -37.35 -50.49 -16.25
C GLU A 315 -35.81 -50.38 -16.33
N ASP A 316 -35.11 -51.30 -15.65
CA ASP A 316 -33.68 -51.56 -15.79
C ASP A 316 -33.36 -52.16 -17.17
N GLU A 317 -32.26 -51.75 -17.81
CA GLU A 317 -31.46 -52.71 -18.60
C GLU A 317 -29.99 -52.26 -18.76
N TRP A 318 -29.13 -53.24 -18.52
CA TRP A 318 -27.67 -53.24 -18.55
C TRP A 318 -27.11 -53.12 -19.96
N ILE A 319 -25.98 -52.42 -20.16
CA ILE A 319 -24.86 -52.90 -20.99
C ILE A 319 -23.53 -52.36 -20.42
N GLU A 320 -22.72 -53.28 -19.86
CA GLU A 320 -21.26 -53.18 -19.83
C GLU A 320 -20.72 -53.38 -21.25
N GLU A 321 -19.72 -52.61 -21.69
CA GLU A 321 -18.63 -53.20 -22.46
C GLU A 321 -17.37 -52.31 -22.44
N GLU A 322 -16.26 -52.97 -22.10
CA GLU A 322 -14.88 -52.52 -22.13
C GLU A 322 -14.37 -52.26 -23.55
N ASN A 323 -13.35 -51.42 -23.66
CA ASN A 323 -12.12 -51.59 -24.48
C ASN A 323 -11.29 -50.31 -24.32
N SER A 324 -10.21 -50.24 -23.53
CA SER A 324 -8.93 -50.97 -23.57
C SER A 324 -8.12 -50.76 -24.87
N PHE A 325 -6.83 -50.44 -24.68
CA PHE A 325 -5.71 -50.34 -25.65
C PHE A 325 -5.61 -49.00 -26.42
N LEU A 326 -4.46 -48.32 -26.55
CA LEU A 326 -3.06 -48.63 -26.25
C LEU A 326 -2.22 -47.33 -26.20
N LEU A 327 -1.17 -47.37 -25.39
CA LEU A 327 0.05 -46.59 -25.57
C LEU A 327 0.71 -46.98 -26.90
N ASP A 328 1.25 -46.01 -27.63
CA ASP A 328 2.47 -46.25 -28.38
C ASP A 328 3.28 -44.96 -28.58
N ASN A 329 4.59 -45.15 -28.48
CA ASN A 329 5.68 -44.19 -28.49
C ASN A 329 5.76 -43.41 -29.82
N PHE A 330 6.08 -42.11 -29.77
CA PHE A 330 7.20 -41.47 -30.49
C PHE A 330 7.37 -40.00 -30.07
#